data_AF-A0A3B0MCM3-F1
#
_entry.id   AF-A0A3B0MCM3-F1
#
_cell.length_a   1.000
_cell.length_b   1.000
_cell.length_c   1.000
_cell.angle_alpha   90.00
_cell.angle_beta   90.00
_cell.angle_gamma   90.00
#
_symmetry.space_group_name_H-M   'P 1'
#
loop_
_entity.id
_entity.type
_entity.pdbx_description
1 polymer ?
#
loop_
_entity_poly.entity_id
_entity_poly.type
_entity_poly.pdbx_seq_one_letter_code
_entity_poly.pdbx_strand_id
1 'polypeptide(L)'
;MTAPDTRAAPRMIAISSGKGGVGKSTVTANIAVAMAQAGLAVGIVDADIYGPSIPGMLGIAGDKPAMTPEGKVIPAEAHGVKVISMAMLSDDDKPAILRGPMVTKYLQMFVRQVDWGALDVLLLDLPPGTGDIQLTLAQAFPLAGAVVVSTPQDVSLKIARRGLRMMEQVNVPILGIVENMSGFTCPSCGTLTHIFHEGGGEAIAQELAVPFLGKVPLDPAVVDCGDDGIPLVTAAPGSPAAMAYAQIAATLARAGGDMGGIATPFAWTLADGTGKPAPALAPPTPDGPTDRLRALDDDAAGLALCWADGYEQHLSPRDLRLACACAQCREEMTGAQLLIPDRVPLDIRITRIWSVGNYALGMAFSDGHDTGIYTFKSLRTMRSTELEDV
;
A
#
# COMPACT_ATOMS: atom_id res chain seq x y z
N MET A 1 30.48 13.39 -7.26
CA MET A 1 29.98 12.31 -6.38
C MET A 1 29.05 12.95 -5.38
N THR A 2 27.76 13.06 -5.70
CA THR A 2 26.73 13.50 -4.77
C THR A 2 26.58 12.45 -3.68
N ALA A 3 26.59 12.87 -2.42
CA ALA A 3 26.36 11.98 -1.28
C ALA A 3 25.01 11.26 -1.46
N PRO A 4 24.89 9.98 -1.05
CA PRO A 4 23.61 9.29 -1.08
C PRO A 4 22.61 10.08 -0.23
N ASP A 5 21.46 10.42 -0.81
CA ASP A 5 20.36 11.10 -0.14
C ASP A 5 19.87 10.21 1.02
N THR A 6 20.19 10.59 2.25
CA THR A 6 19.90 9.82 3.47
C THR A 6 18.46 10.03 3.97
N ARG A 7 17.53 10.49 3.13
CA ARG A 7 16.13 10.62 3.49
C ARG A 7 15.42 9.26 3.48
N ALA A 8 14.54 9.06 4.45
CA ALA A 8 13.70 7.88 4.54
C ALA A 8 12.87 7.71 3.26
N ALA A 9 12.61 6.45 2.87
CA ALA A 9 11.75 6.16 1.72
C ALA A 9 10.36 6.83 1.89
N PRO A 10 9.73 7.30 0.79
CA PRO A 10 8.45 7.97 0.88
C PRO A 10 7.37 7.05 1.45
N ARG A 11 6.41 7.61 2.18
CA ARG A 11 5.25 6.85 2.64
C ARG A 11 4.38 6.50 1.43
N MET A 12 4.33 5.22 1.09
CA MET A 12 3.49 4.73 0.00
C MET A 12 2.07 4.48 0.51
N ILE A 13 1.10 5.25 0.04
CA ILE A 13 -0.31 5.12 0.43
C ILE A 13 -1.11 4.64 -0.76
N ALA A 14 -1.74 3.47 -0.62
CA ALA A 14 -2.65 2.96 -1.62
C ALA A 14 -4.02 3.62 -1.50
N ILE A 15 -4.58 4.09 -2.62
CA ILE A 15 -5.97 4.53 -2.71
C ILE A 15 -6.75 3.46 -3.47
N SER A 16 -7.70 2.81 -2.79
CA SER A 16 -8.47 1.67 -3.31
C SER A 16 -9.97 1.96 -3.29
N SER A 17 -10.73 1.23 -4.10
CA SER A 17 -12.19 1.21 -4.07
C SER A 17 -12.76 -0.18 -4.36
N GLY A 18 -13.88 -0.53 -3.73
CA GLY A 18 -14.55 -1.81 -3.94
C GLY A 18 -15.22 -1.96 -5.32
N LYS A 19 -15.50 -0.85 -6.00
CA LYS A 19 -16.08 -0.80 -7.36
C LYS A 19 -15.58 0.41 -8.16
N GLY A 20 -15.85 0.39 -9.46
CA GLY A 20 -15.60 1.54 -10.35
C GLY A 20 -16.64 2.66 -10.16
N GLY A 21 -16.27 3.88 -10.53
CA GLY A 21 -17.18 5.04 -10.54
C GLY A 21 -17.40 5.74 -9.19
N VAL A 22 -16.66 5.38 -8.13
CA VAL A 22 -16.78 6.03 -6.80
C VAL A 22 -16.01 7.36 -6.67
N GLY A 23 -15.32 7.80 -7.73
CA GLY A 23 -14.48 9.00 -7.71
C GLY A 23 -13.12 8.83 -7.02
N LYS A 24 -12.59 7.61 -6.96
CA LYS A 24 -11.28 7.28 -6.39
C LYS A 24 -10.14 8.18 -6.92
N SER A 25 -9.99 8.27 -8.25
CA SER A 25 -8.94 9.07 -8.88
C SER A 25 -9.10 10.57 -8.62
N THR A 26 -10.34 11.06 -8.59
CA THR A 26 -10.67 12.44 -8.20
C THR A 26 -10.25 12.75 -6.76
N VAL A 27 -10.52 11.82 -5.84
CA VAL A 27 -10.08 11.90 -4.44
C VAL A 27 -8.54 11.89 -4.38
N THR A 28 -7.88 10.99 -5.10
CA THR A 28 -6.40 10.91 -5.17
C THR A 28 -5.79 12.23 -5.63
N ALA A 29 -6.24 12.79 -6.76
CA ALA A 29 -5.71 14.02 -7.33
C ALA A 29 -5.87 15.23 -6.39
N ASN A 30 -7.07 15.42 -5.80
CA ASN A 30 -7.32 16.54 -4.91
C ASN A 30 -6.57 16.42 -3.57
N ILE A 31 -6.46 15.22 -3.00
CA ILE A 31 -5.65 15.00 -1.79
C ILE A 31 -4.18 15.26 -2.07
N ALA A 32 -3.65 14.78 -3.21
CA ALA A 32 -2.25 14.98 -3.58
C ALA A 32 -1.89 16.46 -3.68
N VAL A 33 -2.72 17.24 -4.39
CA VAL A 33 -2.51 18.67 -4.54
C VAL A 33 -2.68 19.40 -3.21
N ALA A 34 -3.65 19.02 -2.37
CA ALA A 34 -3.77 19.59 -1.03
C ALA A 34 -2.55 19.29 -0.13
N MET A 35 -1.97 18.09 -0.23
CA MET A 35 -0.72 17.75 0.46
C MET A 35 0.47 18.58 -0.06
N ALA A 36 0.57 18.77 -1.37
CA ALA A 36 1.62 19.60 -1.99
C ALA A 36 1.49 21.08 -1.58
N GLN A 37 0.27 21.62 -1.56
CA GLN A 37 -0.02 22.97 -1.06
C GLN A 37 0.32 23.13 0.43
N ALA A 38 0.24 22.05 1.22
CA ALA A 38 0.68 22.02 2.61
C ALA A 38 2.22 21.86 2.77
N GLY A 39 2.96 21.83 1.67
CA GLY A 39 4.43 21.82 1.64
C GLY A 39 5.08 20.43 1.60
N LEU A 40 4.30 19.36 1.38
CA LEU A 40 4.87 18.01 1.23
C LEU A 40 5.37 17.79 -0.20
N ALA A 41 6.45 17.04 -0.36
CA ALA A 41 6.88 16.51 -1.65
C ALA A 41 6.03 15.28 -1.99
N VAL A 42 5.16 15.39 -3.00
CA VAL A 42 4.15 14.36 -3.33
C VAL A 42 4.35 13.78 -4.72
N GLY A 43 4.25 12.46 -4.83
CA GLY A 43 4.14 11.74 -6.09
C GLY A 43 2.81 10.99 -6.22
N ILE A 44 2.34 10.77 -7.45
CA ILE A 44 1.23 9.89 -7.79
C ILE A 44 1.70 8.85 -8.82
N VAL A 45 1.44 7.58 -8.53
CA VAL A 45 1.40 6.52 -9.53
C VAL A 45 -0.05 6.24 -9.89
N ASP A 46 -0.44 6.55 -11.12
CA ASP A 46 -1.73 6.15 -11.67
C ASP A 46 -1.64 4.69 -12.15
N ALA A 47 -2.11 3.78 -11.32
CA ALA A 47 -2.08 2.34 -11.55
C ALA A 47 -3.38 1.82 -12.18
N ASP A 48 -4.36 2.68 -12.47
CA ASP A 48 -5.58 2.32 -13.19
C ASP A 48 -5.30 2.20 -14.69
N ILE A 49 -4.80 1.04 -15.09
CA ILE A 49 -4.36 0.77 -16.47
C ILE A 49 -5.51 0.82 -17.48
N TYR A 50 -6.74 0.53 -17.06
CA TYR A 50 -7.89 0.44 -17.96
C TYR A 50 -8.65 1.76 -18.10
N GLY A 51 -8.53 2.65 -17.11
CA GLY A 51 -9.16 3.96 -17.12
C GLY A 51 -8.28 5.02 -16.47
N PRO A 52 -7.06 5.26 -16.97
CA PRO A 52 -6.16 6.25 -16.40
C PRO A 52 -6.80 7.63 -16.54
N SER A 53 -6.91 8.35 -15.43
CA SER A 53 -7.63 9.63 -15.38
C SER A 53 -6.86 10.74 -14.68
N ILE A 54 -5.82 10.39 -13.91
CA ILE A 54 -4.99 11.35 -13.17
C ILE A 54 -4.31 12.39 -14.08
N PRO A 55 -3.71 12.03 -15.24
CA PRO A 55 -3.06 13.03 -16.09
C PRO A 55 -4.04 14.10 -16.58
N GLY A 56 -5.23 13.69 -17.02
CA GLY A 56 -6.29 14.60 -17.45
C GLY A 56 -6.74 15.54 -16.33
N MET A 57 -7.03 14.98 -15.14
CA MET A 57 -7.46 15.75 -13.96
C MET A 57 -6.42 16.77 -13.46
N LEU A 58 -5.16 16.60 -13.84
CA LEU A 58 -4.05 17.50 -13.48
C LEU A 58 -3.60 18.39 -14.64
N GLY A 59 -4.24 18.29 -15.82
CA GLY A 59 -3.88 19.08 -16.99
C GLY A 59 -2.52 18.69 -17.60
N ILE A 60 -2.08 17.46 -17.37
CA ILE A 60 -0.81 16.95 -17.88
C ILE A 60 -1.00 16.44 -19.31
N ALA A 61 -0.18 16.93 -20.23
CA ALA A 61 -0.16 16.45 -21.61
C ALA A 61 0.18 14.96 -21.67
N GLY A 62 -0.47 14.21 -22.58
CA GLY A 62 -0.27 12.78 -22.78
C GLY A 62 1.05 12.40 -23.46
N ASP A 63 2.06 13.26 -23.39
CA ASP A 63 3.35 13.02 -24.02
C ASP A 63 4.14 11.93 -23.30
N LYS A 64 4.96 11.21 -24.06
CA LYS A 64 5.86 10.22 -23.48
C LYS A 64 6.86 10.87 -22.53
N PRO A 65 7.07 10.30 -21.33
CA PRO A 65 7.99 10.86 -20.37
C PRO A 65 9.42 10.78 -20.90
N ALA A 66 10.16 11.87 -20.72
CA ALA A 66 11.58 11.91 -21.03
C ALA A 66 12.38 10.96 -20.11
N MET A 67 13.60 10.63 -20.50
CA MET A 67 14.52 9.84 -19.69
C MET A 67 15.73 10.67 -19.28
N THR A 68 16.20 10.44 -18.05
CA THR A 68 17.49 10.93 -17.56
C THR A 68 18.64 10.27 -18.33
N PRO A 69 19.85 10.86 -18.33
CA PRO A 69 21.05 10.22 -18.90
C PRO A 69 21.34 8.84 -18.30
N GLU A 70 20.94 8.60 -17.05
CA GLU A 70 21.07 7.34 -16.32
C GLU A 70 19.98 6.32 -16.67
N GLY A 71 19.07 6.64 -17.58
CA GLY A 71 18.01 5.75 -18.06
C GLY A 71 16.79 5.66 -17.14
N LYS A 72 16.65 6.53 -16.13
CA LYS A 72 15.42 6.66 -15.34
C LYS A 72 14.36 7.49 -16.06
N VAL A 73 13.10 7.15 -15.86
CA VAL A 73 11.94 7.90 -16.37
C VAL A 73 11.77 9.19 -15.57
N ILE A 74 11.67 10.33 -16.23
CA ILE A 74 11.38 11.62 -15.60
C ILE A 74 9.85 11.72 -15.46
N PRO A 75 9.29 11.82 -14.24
CA PRO A 75 7.85 11.95 -14.06
C PRO A 75 7.36 13.30 -14.59
N ALA A 76 6.11 13.36 -15.05
CA ALA A 76 5.46 14.63 -15.32
C ALA A 76 5.21 15.38 -14.01
N GLU A 77 5.05 16.70 -14.07
CA GLU A 77 4.80 17.51 -12.88
C GLU A 77 3.71 18.54 -13.17
N ALA A 78 2.71 18.61 -12.30
CA ALA A 78 1.66 19.62 -12.33
C ALA A 78 1.16 19.89 -10.92
N HIS A 79 0.76 21.14 -10.65
CA HIS A 79 0.22 21.56 -9.33
C HIS A 79 1.12 21.19 -8.14
N GLY A 80 2.45 21.13 -8.34
CA GLY A 80 3.42 20.74 -7.32
C GLY A 80 3.48 19.23 -7.04
N VAL A 81 2.87 18.40 -7.88
CA VAL A 81 2.79 16.95 -7.73
C VAL A 81 3.48 16.27 -8.92
N LYS A 82 4.36 15.31 -8.62
CA LYS A 82 4.98 14.45 -9.64
C LYS A 82 4.06 13.29 -10.00
N VAL A 83 3.98 12.92 -11.27
CA VAL A 83 3.01 11.94 -11.76
C VAL A 83 3.65 11.02 -12.77
N ILE A 84 3.33 9.73 -12.65
CA ILE A 84 3.51 8.76 -13.72
C ILE A 84 2.21 7.99 -13.90
N SER A 85 1.82 7.78 -15.16
CA SER A 85 0.61 7.05 -15.52
C SER A 85 0.88 6.11 -16.68
N MET A 86 0.09 5.03 -16.74
CA MET A 86 0.09 4.14 -17.91
C MET A 86 -0.33 4.86 -19.19
N ALA A 87 -1.17 5.91 -19.08
CA ALA A 87 -1.57 6.73 -20.22
C ALA A 87 -0.37 7.36 -20.96
N MET A 88 0.71 7.65 -20.24
CA MET A 88 1.90 8.32 -20.80
C MET A 88 2.85 7.36 -21.53
N LEU A 89 2.66 6.04 -21.40
CA LEU A 89 3.54 5.04 -22.02
C LEU A 89 3.00 4.49 -23.34
N SER A 90 1.75 4.80 -23.69
CA SER A 90 1.07 4.21 -24.83
C SER A 90 1.24 5.10 -26.06
N ASP A 91 1.98 4.62 -27.08
CA ASP A 91 1.83 5.17 -28.44
C ASP A 91 0.44 4.78 -28.95
N ASP A 92 -0.38 5.77 -29.27
CA ASP A 92 -1.58 5.75 -30.12
C ASP A 92 -2.31 4.42 -30.44
N ASP A 93 -3.62 4.46 -30.21
CA ASP A 93 -4.68 3.79 -30.99
C ASP A 93 -4.78 2.26 -31.02
N LYS A 94 -3.96 1.53 -30.27
CA LYS A 94 -4.19 0.09 -30.05
C LYS A 94 -4.59 -0.17 -28.61
N PRO A 95 -5.75 -0.83 -28.34
CA PRO A 95 -6.06 -1.28 -27.00
C PRO A 95 -4.94 -2.23 -26.58
N ALA A 96 -4.03 -1.74 -25.73
CA ALA A 96 -2.95 -2.52 -25.19
C ALA A 96 -3.59 -3.61 -24.33
N ILE A 97 -3.69 -4.82 -24.87
CA ILE A 97 -4.10 -6.00 -24.08
C ILE A 97 -2.93 -6.32 -23.15
N LEU A 98 -2.84 -5.54 -22.07
CA LEU A 98 -1.89 -5.74 -20.99
C LEU A 98 -2.33 -6.95 -20.19
N ARG A 99 -1.59 -8.05 -20.35
CA ARG A 99 -1.76 -9.25 -19.52
C ARG A 99 -1.12 -9.01 -18.14
N GLY A 100 -1.68 -9.63 -17.10
CA GLY A 100 -1.28 -9.43 -15.69
C GLY A 100 0.23 -9.32 -15.41
N PRO A 101 1.11 -10.19 -15.97
CA PRO A 101 2.55 -10.08 -15.74
C PRO A 101 3.19 -8.76 -16.23
N MET A 102 2.66 -8.16 -17.30
CA MET A 102 3.14 -6.87 -17.81
C MET A 102 2.74 -5.72 -16.91
N VAL A 103 1.53 -5.78 -16.34
CA VAL A 103 1.04 -4.80 -15.36
C VAL A 103 1.99 -4.71 -14.17
N THR A 104 2.34 -5.85 -13.58
CA THR A 104 3.30 -5.91 -12.46
C THR A 104 4.65 -5.31 -12.85
N LYS A 105 5.15 -5.59 -14.05
CA LYS A 105 6.42 -5.05 -14.54
C LYS A 105 6.37 -3.52 -14.67
N TYR A 106 5.30 -2.96 -15.23
CA TYR A 106 5.15 -1.50 -15.32
C TYR A 106 5.04 -0.84 -13.96
N LEU A 107 4.33 -1.45 -13.02
CA LEU A 107 4.21 -0.91 -11.67
C LEU A 107 5.56 -0.96 -10.93
N GLN A 108 6.34 -2.04 -11.08
CA GLN A 108 7.73 -2.11 -10.62
C GLN A 108 8.61 -1.03 -11.25
N MET A 109 8.44 -0.77 -12.54
CA MET A 109 9.12 0.31 -13.23
C MET A 109 8.73 1.69 -12.65
N PHE A 110 7.43 1.96 -12.46
CA PHE A 110 6.94 3.24 -11.94
C PHE A 110 7.45 3.55 -10.54
N VAL A 111 7.56 2.55 -9.68
CA VAL A 111 8.06 2.77 -8.31
C VAL A 111 9.59 2.83 -8.26
N ARG A 112 10.31 2.00 -9.05
CA ARG A 112 11.76 1.83 -8.90
C ARG A 112 12.63 2.58 -9.92
N GLN A 113 12.09 2.83 -11.12
CA GLN A 113 12.85 3.36 -12.26
C GLN A 113 12.44 4.78 -12.65
N VAL A 114 11.47 5.37 -11.96
CA VAL A 114 11.13 6.79 -12.08
C VAL A 114 12.03 7.62 -11.17
N ASP A 115 12.48 8.76 -11.66
CA ASP A 115 13.29 9.71 -10.90
C ASP A 115 12.39 10.62 -10.05
N TRP A 116 11.85 10.05 -8.97
CA TRP A 116 10.98 10.77 -8.04
C TRP A 116 11.69 11.90 -7.28
N GLY A 117 13.02 11.85 -7.16
CA GLY A 117 13.75 12.66 -6.19
C GLY A 117 13.33 12.34 -4.76
N ALA A 118 13.51 13.31 -3.84
CA ALA A 118 13.02 13.18 -2.48
C ALA A 118 11.51 13.42 -2.42
N LEU A 119 10.76 12.44 -1.91
CA LEU A 119 9.32 12.50 -1.68
C LEU A 119 9.01 12.23 -0.21
N ASP A 120 8.01 12.91 0.34
CA ASP A 120 7.42 12.60 1.64
C ASP A 120 6.33 11.52 1.51
N VAL A 121 5.55 11.59 0.43
CA VAL A 121 4.39 10.71 0.18
C VAL A 121 4.34 10.31 -1.29
N LEU A 122 4.06 9.03 -1.54
CA LEU A 122 3.75 8.48 -2.87
C LEU A 122 2.35 7.85 -2.84
N LEU A 123 1.39 8.45 -3.51
CA LEU A 123 0.04 7.93 -3.63
C LEU A 123 -0.06 6.95 -4.80
N LEU A 124 -0.68 5.79 -4.57
CA LEU A 124 -0.91 4.77 -5.59
C LEU A 124 -2.41 4.72 -5.90
N ASP A 125 -2.82 5.24 -7.05
CA ASP A 125 -4.22 5.19 -7.49
C ASP A 125 -4.52 3.81 -8.10
N LEU A 126 -5.02 2.88 -7.28
CA LEU A 126 -5.17 1.48 -7.67
C LEU A 126 -6.34 1.29 -8.66
N PRO A 127 -6.33 0.30 -9.56
CA PRO A 127 -7.50 -0.01 -10.40
C PRO A 127 -8.70 -0.41 -9.53
N PRO A 128 -9.97 -0.23 -9.97
CA PRO A 128 -11.12 -0.55 -9.15
C PRO A 128 -11.28 -2.06 -8.87
N GLY A 129 -11.93 -2.40 -7.76
CA GLY A 129 -12.31 -3.77 -7.43
C GLY A 129 -11.43 -4.44 -6.38
N THR A 130 -11.40 -5.77 -6.40
CA THR A 130 -10.65 -6.61 -5.43
C THR A 130 -9.90 -7.74 -6.14
N GLY A 131 -9.49 -7.48 -7.38
CA GLY A 131 -8.81 -8.46 -8.23
C GLY A 131 -7.30 -8.55 -7.97
N ASP A 132 -6.67 -9.52 -8.62
CA ASP A 132 -5.27 -9.91 -8.40
C ASP A 132 -4.24 -8.78 -8.58
N ILE A 133 -4.57 -7.74 -9.36
CA ILE A 133 -3.65 -6.60 -9.59
C ILE A 133 -3.42 -5.81 -8.29
N GLN A 134 -4.47 -5.53 -7.52
CA GLN A 134 -4.31 -4.80 -6.26
C GLN A 134 -3.52 -5.63 -5.23
N LEU A 135 -3.75 -6.95 -5.19
CA LEU A 135 -2.99 -7.87 -4.34
C LEU A 135 -1.52 -7.89 -4.75
N THR A 136 -1.23 -8.04 -6.04
CA THR A 136 0.13 -8.07 -6.57
C THR A 136 0.88 -6.77 -6.26
N LEU A 137 0.20 -5.62 -6.33
CA LEU A 137 0.75 -4.32 -5.95
C LEU A 137 1.12 -4.25 -4.48
N ALA A 138 0.20 -4.63 -3.61
CA ALA A 138 0.43 -4.62 -2.18
C ALA A 138 1.51 -5.62 -1.72
N GLN A 139 1.72 -6.70 -2.48
CA GLN A 139 2.82 -7.64 -2.25
C GLN A 139 4.16 -7.13 -2.77
N ALA A 140 4.16 -6.39 -3.87
CA ALA A 140 5.37 -5.90 -4.52
C ALA A 140 6.02 -4.71 -3.78
N PHE A 141 5.23 -3.93 -3.05
CA PHE A 141 5.68 -2.71 -2.40
C PHE A 141 5.26 -2.63 -0.92
N PRO A 142 6.11 -2.09 -0.04
CA PRO A 142 5.77 -1.89 1.35
C PRO A 142 4.85 -0.68 1.53
N LEU A 143 3.55 -0.92 1.49
CA LEU A 143 2.56 0.15 1.68
C LEU A 143 2.52 0.58 3.16
N ALA A 144 2.67 1.89 3.39
CA ALA A 144 2.47 2.51 4.70
C ALA A 144 1.00 2.40 5.15
N GLY A 145 0.08 2.26 4.20
CA GLY A 145 -1.30 1.91 4.46
C GLY A 145 -2.19 2.12 3.24
N ALA A 146 -3.48 1.86 3.41
CA ALA A 146 -4.49 2.02 2.38
C ALA A 146 -5.63 2.95 2.84
N VAL A 147 -6.10 3.78 1.92
CA VAL A 147 -7.33 4.55 2.04
C VAL A 147 -8.37 3.89 1.14
N VAL A 148 -9.57 3.65 1.69
CA VAL A 148 -10.68 3.06 0.95
C VAL A 148 -11.69 4.15 0.61
N VAL A 149 -11.89 4.38 -0.68
CA VAL A 149 -12.90 5.31 -1.22
C VAL A 149 -14.18 4.53 -1.51
N SER A 150 -15.30 5.03 -0.98
CA SER A 150 -16.63 4.46 -1.15
C SER A 150 -17.66 5.56 -1.37
N THR A 151 -18.85 5.22 -1.86
CA THR A 151 -20.02 6.12 -1.82
C THR A 151 -21.02 5.65 -0.77
N PRO A 152 -21.97 6.48 -0.29
CA PRO A 152 -22.96 6.06 0.71
C PRO A 152 -23.78 4.81 0.30
N GLN A 153 -23.98 4.61 -1.00
CA GLN A 153 -24.71 3.45 -1.54
C GLN A 153 -23.89 2.16 -1.53
N ASP A 154 -22.56 2.28 -1.58
CA ASP A 154 -21.63 1.13 -1.65
C ASP A 154 -21.37 0.50 -0.30
N VAL A 155 -21.86 1.16 0.74
CA VAL A 155 -21.63 0.81 2.13
C VAL A 155 -22.52 -0.33 2.60
N SER A 156 -22.74 -1.32 1.74
CA SER A 156 -23.16 -2.62 2.25
C SER A 156 -21.97 -3.29 2.92
N LEU A 157 -22.18 -3.92 4.07
CA LEU A 157 -21.12 -4.65 4.78
C LEU A 157 -20.40 -5.65 3.88
N LYS A 158 -21.08 -6.24 2.91
CA LYS A 158 -20.47 -7.21 1.99
C LYS A 158 -19.45 -6.57 1.05
N ILE A 159 -19.74 -5.39 0.47
CA ILE A 159 -18.86 -4.75 -0.52
C ILE A 159 -17.66 -4.11 0.18
N ALA A 160 -17.88 -3.40 1.28
CA ALA A 160 -16.80 -2.79 2.04
C ALA A 160 -15.87 -3.84 2.67
N ARG A 161 -16.41 -4.93 3.26
CA ARG A 161 -15.60 -6.04 3.77
C ARG A 161 -14.78 -6.68 2.66
N ARG A 162 -15.25 -6.74 1.42
CA ARG A 162 -14.48 -7.33 0.32
C ARG A 162 -13.25 -6.49 -0.01
N GLY A 163 -13.41 -5.17 -0.11
CA GLY A 163 -12.29 -4.22 -0.33
C GLY A 163 -11.27 -4.25 0.80
N LEU A 164 -11.76 -4.28 2.04
CA LEU A 164 -10.92 -4.26 3.25
C LEU A 164 -10.21 -5.60 3.49
N ARG A 165 -10.90 -6.74 3.30
CA ARG A 165 -10.31 -8.08 3.47
C ARG A 165 -9.10 -8.31 2.59
N MET A 166 -9.08 -7.73 1.39
CA MET A 166 -7.93 -7.87 0.50
C MET A 166 -6.71 -7.17 1.11
N MET A 167 -6.86 -5.97 1.66
CA MET A 167 -5.76 -5.27 2.35
C MET A 167 -5.35 -5.96 3.65
N GLU A 168 -6.32 -6.53 4.39
CA GLU A 168 -6.03 -7.40 5.54
C GLU A 168 -5.22 -8.64 5.15
N GLN A 169 -5.49 -9.27 4.00
CA GLN A 169 -4.75 -10.46 3.54
C GLN A 169 -3.27 -10.18 3.28
N VAL A 170 -2.91 -8.93 2.99
CA VAL A 170 -1.54 -8.45 2.78
C VAL A 170 -1.06 -7.55 3.92
N ASN A 171 -1.69 -7.64 5.10
CA ASN A 171 -1.51 -6.80 6.30
C ASN A 171 -1.16 -5.33 5.99
N VAL A 172 -1.84 -4.72 5.02
CA VAL A 172 -1.72 -3.29 4.73
C VAL A 172 -2.64 -2.55 5.69
N PRO A 173 -2.14 -1.67 6.57
CA PRO A 173 -2.97 -0.98 7.54
C PRO A 173 -3.97 -0.05 6.85
N ILE A 174 -5.22 -0.13 7.26
CA ILE A 174 -6.26 0.78 6.75
C ILE A 174 -6.11 2.11 7.46
N LEU A 175 -5.63 3.12 6.74
CA LEU A 175 -5.51 4.49 7.24
C LEU A 175 -6.87 5.16 7.40
N GLY A 176 -7.85 4.69 6.64
CA GLY A 176 -9.26 4.97 6.89
C GLY A 176 -10.14 4.93 5.66
N ILE A 177 -11.42 5.25 5.87
CA ILE A 177 -12.45 5.26 4.84
C ILE A 177 -12.81 6.71 4.49
N VAL A 178 -12.89 7.00 3.19
CA VAL A 178 -13.47 8.23 2.64
C VAL A 178 -14.83 7.90 2.03
N GLU A 179 -15.87 8.58 2.50
CA GLU A 179 -17.20 8.52 1.88
C GLU A 179 -17.35 9.66 0.88
N ASN A 180 -17.11 9.36 -0.40
CA ASN A 180 -17.27 10.31 -1.50
C ASN A 180 -18.72 10.39 -1.97
N MET A 181 -19.08 11.48 -2.65
CA MET A 181 -20.43 11.74 -3.14
C MET A 181 -21.50 11.72 -2.02
N SER A 182 -21.13 12.18 -0.82
CA SER A 182 -21.99 12.17 0.37
C SER A 182 -22.78 13.48 0.48
N GLY A 183 -24.01 13.46 -0.01
CA GLY A 183 -24.84 14.66 -0.17
C GLY A 183 -24.42 15.49 -1.38
N PHE A 184 -25.00 16.69 -1.51
CA PHE A 184 -24.87 17.58 -2.64
C PHE A 184 -24.78 19.02 -2.19
N THR A 185 -23.75 19.73 -2.63
CA THR A 185 -23.56 21.15 -2.38
C THR A 185 -24.33 21.95 -3.41
N CYS A 186 -25.30 22.74 -2.96
CA CYS A 186 -26.02 23.65 -3.84
C CYS A 186 -25.06 24.73 -4.39
N PRO A 187 -24.89 24.86 -5.71
CA PRO A 187 -23.96 25.83 -6.28
C PRO A 187 -24.40 27.29 -6.07
N SER A 188 -25.69 27.53 -5.81
CA SER A 188 -26.23 28.89 -5.64
C SER A 188 -26.14 29.42 -4.21
N CYS A 189 -26.24 28.55 -3.20
CA CYS A 189 -26.30 28.97 -1.80
C CYS A 189 -25.34 28.25 -0.86
N GLY A 190 -24.59 27.25 -1.35
CA GLY A 190 -23.65 26.45 -0.56
C GLY A 190 -24.30 25.46 0.42
N THR A 191 -25.64 25.42 0.50
CA THR A 191 -26.35 24.48 1.36
C THR A 191 -26.07 23.04 0.93
N LEU A 192 -25.68 22.21 1.89
CA LEU A 192 -25.49 20.78 1.70
C LEU A 192 -26.84 20.06 1.87
N THR A 193 -27.27 19.37 0.82
CA THR A 193 -28.51 18.58 0.77
C THR A 193 -28.19 17.12 0.63
N HIS A 194 -28.79 16.27 1.46
CA HIS A 194 -28.57 14.83 1.37
C HIS A 194 -29.57 14.20 0.38
N ILE A 195 -29.06 13.85 -0.79
CA ILE A 195 -29.86 13.25 -1.88
C ILE A 195 -30.08 11.74 -1.63
N PHE A 196 -29.15 11.10 -0.91
CA PHE A 196 -29.17 9.67 -0.60
C PHE A 196 -29.08 9.43 0.91
N HIS A 197 -29.19 8.17 1.32
CA HIS A 197 -28.92 7.75 2.69
C HIS A 197 -27.49 8.16 3.09
N GLU A 198 -27.33 8.58 4.35
CA GLU A 198 -26.06 9.08 4.88
C GLU A 198 -25.40 8.10 5.85
N GLY A 199 -24.10 8.31 6.08
CA GLY A 199 -23.40 7.76 7.22
C GLY A 199 -23.08 6.27 7.09
N GLY A 200 -23.25 5.70 5.90
CA GLY A 200 -22.83 4.33 5.66
C GLY A 200 -21.34 4.16 5.97
N GLY A 201 -20.49 4.98 5.35
CA GLY A 201 -19.04 4.85 5.42
C GLY A 201 -18.53 4.99 6.84
N GLU A 202 -19.16 5.90 7.60
CA GLU A 202 -18.90 6.12 9.01
C GLU A 202 -19.34 4.93 9.88
N ALA A 203 -20.55 4.39 9.64
CA ALA A 203 -21.04 3.21 10.35
C ALA A 203 -20.17 1.97 10.09
N ILE A 204 -19.71 1.77 8.85
CA ILE A 204 -18.78 0.68 8.53
C ILE A 204 -17.41 0.89 9.15
N ALA A 205 -16.89 2.12 9.13
CA ALA A 205 -15.63 2.42 9.78
C ALA A 205 -15.67 2.03 11.26
N GLN A 206 -16.78 2.36 11.94
CA GLN A 206 -17.03 1.95 13.33
C GLN A 206 -17.14 0.42 13.48
N GLU A 207 -17.93 -0.25 12.64
CA GLU A 207 -18.11 -1.71 12.74
C GLU A 207 -16.80 -2.49 12.52
N LEU A 208 -15.96 -2.00 11.61
CA LEU A 208 -14.69 -2.63 11.27
C LEU A 208 -13.51 -2.08 12.10
N ALA A 209 -13.77 -1.19 13.05
CA ALA A 209 -12.77 -0.55 13.90
C ALA A 209 -11.62 0.10 13.10
N VAL A 210 -11.95 0.73 11.96
CA VAL A 210 -11.00 1.49 11.13
C VAL A 210 -11.30 2.99 11.19
N PRO A 211 -10.32 3.88 10.96
CA PRO A 211 -10.57 5.32 10.99
C PRO A 211 -11.56 5.76 9.89
N PHE A 212 -12.41 6.74 10.23
CA PHE A 212 -13.21 7.45 9.24
C PHE A 212 -12.54 8.79 8.92
N LEU A 213 -12.13 8.98 7.67
CA LEU A 213 -11.37 10.18 7.26
C LEU A 213 -12.28 11.37 6.93
N GLY A 214 -13.52 11.10 6.54
CA GLY A 214 -14.52 12.13 6.31
C GLY A 214 -15.45 11.84 5.14
N LYS A 215 -16.36 12.81 4.93
CA LYS A 215 -17.36 12.84 3.85
C LYS A 215 -16.97 13.90 2.84
N VAL A 216 -17.01 13.57 1.56
CA VAL A 216 -16.85 14.53 0.47
C VAL A 216 -18.20 14.66 -0.26
N PRO A 217 -18.85 15.83 -0.24
CA PRO A 217 -20.13 16.01 -0.94
C PRO A 217 -19.96 16.04 -2.46
N LEU A 218 -21.04 15.72 -3.18
CA LEU A 218 -21.12 16.06 -4.60
C LEU A 218 -21.06 17.58 -4.75
N ASP A 219 -20.13 18.03 -5.57
CA ASP A 219 -19.95 19.42 -5.92
C ASP A 219 -19.80 19.46 -7.45
N PRO A 220 -20.72 20.10 -8.20
CA PRO A 220 -20.65 20.17 -9.66
C PRO A 220 -19.29 20.69 -10.16
N ALA A 221 -18.69 21.62 -9.42
CA ALA A 221 -17.40 22.19 -9.78
C ALA A 221 -16.29 21.13 -9.83
N VAL A 222 -16.42 20.00 -9.12
CA VAL A 222 -15.44 18.89 -9.17
C VAL A 222 -15.31 18.33 -10.58
N VAL A 223 -16.43 18.21 -11.30
CA VAL A 223 -16.43 17.64 -12.65
C VAL A 223 -15.79 18.63 -13.62
N ASP A 224 -16.26 19.88 -13.60
CA ASP A 224 -15.73 20.95 -14.45
C ASP A 224 -14.22 21.13 -14.24
N CYS A 225 -13.78 21.17 -12.98
CA CYS A 225 -12.37 21.24 -12.58
C CYS A 225 -11.54 20.05 -13.10
N GLY A 226 -12.12 18.84 -13.07
CA GLY A 226 -11.47 17.64 -13.55
C GLY A 226 -11.25 17.66 -15.06
N ASP A 227 -12.25 18.13 -15.81
CA ASP A 227 -12.18 18.25 -17.27
C ASP A 227 -11.23 19.38 -17.71
N ASP A 228 -11.18 20.47 -16.94
CA ASP A 228 -10.27 21.60 -17.17
C ASP A 228 -8.81 21.30 -16.75
N GLY A 229 -8.56 20.18 -16.06
CA GLY A 229 -7.24 19.80 -15.56
C GLY A 229 -6.75 20.65 -14.38
N ILE A 230 -7.66 21.29 -13.66
CA ILE A 230 -7.37 22.14 -12.50
C ILE A 230 -8.12 21.58 -11.29
N PRO A 231 -7.46 20.87 -10.37
CA PRO A 231 -8.12 20.26 -9.21
C PRO A 231 -8.93 21.27 -8.37
N LEU A 232 -10.06 20.82 -7.83
CA LEU A 232 -11.00 21.66 -7.08
C LEU A 232 -10.33 22.37 -5.90
N VAL A 233 -9.41 21.69 -5.20
CA VAL A 233 -8.65 22.29 -4.09
C VAL A 233 -7.82 23.51 -4.51
N THR A 234 -7.51 23.65 -5.80
CA THR A 234 -6.87 24.83 -6.39
C THR A 234 -7.90 25.82 -6.91
N ALA A 235 -8.90 25.35 -7.67
CA ALA A 235 -9.87 26.21 -8.35
C ALA A 235 -10.86 26.89 -7.37
N ALA A 236 -11.31 26.16 -6.34
CA ALA A 236 -12.33 26.60 -5.40
C ALA A 236 -12.02 26.13 -3.97
N PRO A 237 -10.92 26.59 -3.33
CA PRO A 237 -10.44 26.09 -2.03
C PRO A 237 -11.45 26.26 -0.88
N GLY A 238 -12.37 27.22 -1.00
CA GLY A 238 -13.44 27.45 -0.02
C GLY A 238 -14.71 26.62 -0.24
N SER A 239 -14.77 25.78 -1.27
CA SER A 239 -15.93 24.92 -1.49
C SER A 239 -15.98 23.80 -0.42
N PRO A 240 -17.18 23.34 -0.03
CA PRO A 240 -17.31 22.25 0.95
C PRO A 240 -16.52 20.98 0.57
N ALA A 241 -16.49 20.61 -0.70
CA ALA A 241 -15.72 19.47 -1.16
C ALA A 241 -14.20 19.72 -1.10
N ALA A 242 -13.73 20.93 -1.47
CA ALA A 242 -12.31 21.28 -1.40
C ALA A 242 -11.80 21.26 0.05
N MET A 243 -12.58 21.82 0.97
CA MET A 243 -12.28 21.80 2.40
C MET A 243 -12.24 20.36 2.95
N ALA A 244 -13.15 19.49 2.51
CA ALA A 244 -13.15 18.08 2.89
C ALA A 244 -11.88 17.37 2.40
N TYR A 245 -11.47 17.57 1.14
CA TYR A 245 -10.21 17.03 0.61
C TYR A 245 -9.00 17.51 1.40
N ALA A 246 -8.93 18.81 1.72
CA ALA A 246 -7.84 19.39 2.51
C ALA A 246 -7.77 18.81 3.93
N GLN A 247 -8.93 18.57 4.57
CA GLN A 247 -8.98 17.95 5.89
C GLN A 247 -8.53 16.48 5.88
N ILE A 248 -8.94 15.71 4.85
CA ILE A 248 -8.49 14.34 4.66
C ILE A 248 -6.96 14.33 4.43
N ALA A 249 -6.45 15.19 3.55
CA ALA A 249 -5.03 15.35 3.27
C ALA A 249 -4.23 15.67 4.54
N ALA A 250 -4.69 16.62 5.36
CA ALA A 250 -4.06 16.99 6.62
C ALA A 250 -4.05 15.84 7.66
N THR A 251 -5.06 14.98 7.64
CA THR A 251 -5.13 13.80 8.50
C THR A 251 -4.12 12.73 8.06
N LEU A 252 -4.06 12.44 6.77
CA LEU A 252 -3.11 11.49 6.18
C LEU A 252 -1.65 11.98 6.29
N ALA A 253 -1.43 13.30 6.17
CA ALA A 253 -0.12 13.91 6.36
C ALA A 253 0.39 13.67 7.80
N ARG A 254 -0.47 13.83 8.81
CA ARG A 254 -0.12 13.66 10.25
C ARG A 254 -0.01 12.21 10.71
N ALA A 255 -0.67 11.26 10.04
CA ALA A 255 -0.62 9.84 10.39
C ALA A 255 0.79 9.19 10.23
N GLY A 256 1.81 9.96 9.83
CA GLY A 256 3.20 9.52 9.62
C GLY A 256 4.07 9.45 10.87
N GLY A 257 3.53 8.97 11.99
CA GLY A 257 4.38 8.48 13.08
C GLY A 257 4.97 7.12 12.68
N ASP A 258 6.26 6.93 12.96
CA ASP A 258 7.01 5.68 12.76
C ASP A 258 6.09 4.47 12.93
N MET A 259 5.88 3.70 11.86
CA MET A 259 4.93 2.58 11.88
C MET A 259 5.38 1.48 12.85
N GLY A 260 6.50 1.64 13.57
CA GLY A 260 6.88 0.80 14.70
C GLY A 260 7.20 -0.62 14.27
N GLY A 261 7.63 -0.80 13.02
CA GLY A 261 8.04 -2.09 12.46
C GLY A 261 9.39 -1.97 11.74
N ILE A 262 9.98 -3.11 11.40
CA ILE A 262 11.25 -3.18 10.66
C ILE A 262 11.16 -2.43 9.32
N ALA A 263 12.26 -1.83 8.90
CA ALA A 263 12.34 -1.14 7.62
C ALA A 263 12.20 -2.12 6.44
N THR A 264 11.34 -1.77 5.49
CA THR A 264 11.07 -2.53 4.26
C THR A 264 11.21 -1.64 3.01
N PRO A 265 11.54 -2.20 1.84
CA PRO A 265 11.85 -3.61 1.62
C PRO A 265 13.27 -3.95 2.07
N PHE A 266 13.51 -5.20 2.43
CA PHE A 266 14.84 -5.73 2.71
C PHE A 266 15.01 -7.14 2.14
N ALA A 267 16.27 -7.53 1.95
CA ALA A 267 16.64 -8.89 1.63
C ALA A 267 17.95 -9.21 2.33
N TRP A 268 17.85 -9.96 3.41
CA TRP A 268 18.93 -10.34 4.30
C TRP A 268 19.50 -11.71 3.90
N THR A 269 20.78 -11.73 3.54
CA THR A 269 21.57 -12.95 3.37
C THR A 269 22.26 -13.28 4.68
N LEU A 270 21.99 -14.47 5.26
CA LEU A 270 22.45 -14.80 6.61
C LEU A 270 23.95 -15.07 6.67
N ALA A 271 24.52 -15.64 5.60
CA ALA A 271 25.93 -16.04 5.56
C ALA A 271 26.93 -14.88 5.75
N ASP A 272 26.58 -13.68 5.29
CA ASP A 272 27.43 -12.49 5.33
C ASP A 272 26.77 -11.28 6.00
N GLY A 273 25.52 -11.42 6.48
CA GLY A 273 24.77 -10.36 7.13
C GLY A 273 24.25 -9.27 6.17
N THR A 274 24.49 -9.39 4.87
CA THR A 274 24.16 -8.34 3.91
C THR A 274 22.65 -8.13 3.81
N GLY A 275 22.20 -6.88 3.87
CA GLY A 275 20.79 -6.52 3.73
C GLY A 275 19.90 -6.82 4.95
N LYS A 276 20.49 -7.05 6.14
CA LYS A 276 19.75 -7.10 7.40
C LYS A 276 19.05 -5.75 7.67
N PRO A 277 17.73 -5.73 7.97
CA PRO A 277 17.03 -4.49 8.24
C PRO A 277 17.40 -3.94 9.62
N ALA A 278 17.37 -2.61 9.75
CA ALA A 278 17.49 -1.98 11.06
C ALA A 278 16.22 -2.23 11.91
N PRO A 279 16.36 -2.35 13.24
CA PRO A 279 15.22 -2.46 14.14
C PRO A 279 14.40 -1.17 14.14
N ALA A 280 13.10 -1.29 14.45
CA ALA A 280 12.21 -0.15 14.60
C ALA A 280 12.69 0.80 15.71
N LEU A 281 12.72 2.10 15.43
CA LEU A 281 13.20 3.12 16.36
C LEU A 281 12.25 3.30 17.55
N ALA A 282 10.94 3.27 17.31
CA ALA A 282 9.93 3.34 18.37
C ALA A 282 10.04 2.13 19.33
N PRO A 283 10.02 2.33 20.67
CA PRO A 283 10.07 1.24 21.65
C PRO A 283 8.82 0.34 21.59
N PRO A 284 8.89 -0.90 22.11
CA PRO A 284 7.72 -1.76 22.17
C PRO A 284 6.69 -1.19 23.15
N THR A 285 5.41 -1.34 22.83
CA THR A 285 4.29 -0.87 23.65
C THR A 285 3.37 -2.04 23.95
N PRO A 286 2.99 -2.33 25.20
CA PRO A 286 2.15 -3.50 25.53
C PRO A 286 0.82 -3.60 24.76
N ASP A 287 0.23 -2.45 24.41
CA ASP A 287 -0.99 -2.35 23.59
C ASP A 287 -0.70 -2.24 22.07
N GLY A 288 0.53 -2.57 21.66
CA GLY A 288 0.98 -2.50 20.29
C GLY A 288 0.36 -3.59 19.41
N PRO A 289 0.39 -3.42 18.07
CA PRO A 289 -0.09 -4.45 17.15
C PRO A 289 0.72 -5.75 17.29
N THR A 290 0.02 -6.85 17.54
CA THR A 290 0.63 -8.16 17.83
C THR A 290 1.25 -8.84 16.60
N ASP A 291 0.89 -8.38 15.40
CA ASP A 291 1.33 -8.88 14.11
C ASP A 291 2.35 -7.95 13.44
N ARG A 292 2.99 -7.05 14.21
CA ARG A 292 3.99 -6.13 13.69
C ARG A 292 5.38 -6.45 14.21
N LEU A 293 6.29 -6.77 13.29
CA LEU A 293 7.67 -7.14 13.61
C LEU A 293 8.56 -5.90 13.76
N ARG A 294 9.21 -5.73 14.92
CA ARG A 294 10.11 -4.61 15.26
C ARG A 294 11.58 -4.91 15.02
N ALA A 295 11.99 -6.15 15.19
CA ALA A 295 13.35 -6.60 14.91
C ALA A 295 13.34 -8.09 14.59
N LEU A 296 14.38 -8.53 13.88
CA LEU A 296 14.68 -9.94 13.70
C LEU A 296 16.18 -10.17 13.75
N ASP A 297 16.54 -11.34 14.27
CA ASP A 297 17.91 -11.85 14.27
C ASP A 297 17.94 -13.35 14.00
N ASP A 298 19.13 -13.88 13.74
CA ASP A 298 19.40 -15.29 13.48
C ASP A 298 20.54 -15.72 14.40
N ASP A 299 20.30 -16.78 15.17
CA ASP A 299 21.27 -17.34 16.10
C ASP A 299 21.34 -18.86 15.98
N ALA A 300 22.04 -19.52 16.92
CA ALA A 300 22.20 -20.96 16.91
C ALA A 300 20.89 -21.73 17.14
N ALA A 301 19.88 -21.11 17.77
CA ALA A 301 18.57 -21.70 18.02
C ALA A 301 17.60 -21.46 16.85
N GLY A 302 17.81 -20.39 16.07
CA GLY A 302 17.11 -20.12 14.83
C GLY A 302 16.76 -18.66 14.65
N LEU A 303 15.55 -18.40 14.15
CA LEU A 303 15.06 -17.07 13.86
C LEU A 303 14.45 -16.45 15.12
N ALA A 304 15.10 -15.40 15.64
CA ALA A 304 14.59 -14.55 16.71
C ALA A 304 13.73 -13.42 16.13
N LEU A 305 12.53 -13.22 16.67
CA LEU A 305 11.55 -12.21 16.26
C LEU A 305 11.11 -11.39 17.47
N CYS A 306 11.26 -10.06 17.38
CA CYS A 306 10.76 -9.13 18.39
C CYS A 306 9.57 -8.35 17.83
N TRP A 307 8.44 -8.39 18.53
CA TRP A 307 7.17 -7.82 18.07
C TRP A 307 6.87 -6.45 18.69
N ALA A 308 5.93 -5.71 18.11
CA ALA A 308 5.58 -4.36 18.56
C ALA A 308 4.94 -4.31 19.94
N ASP A 309 4.28 -5.39 20.36
CA ASP A 309 3.76 -5.58 21.72
C ASP A 309 4.84 -5.98 22.75
N GLY A 310 6.10 -6.09 22.32
CA GLY A 310 7.21 -6.51 23.18
C GLY A 310 7.34 -8.02 23.35
N TYR A 311 6.48 -8.81 22.69
CA TYR A 311 6.67 -10.27 22.66
C TYR A 311 7.94 -10.63 21.90
N GLU A 312 8.67 -11.61 22.41
CA GLU A 312 9.84 -12.19 21.75
C GLU A 312 9.57 -13.66 21.45
N GLN A 313 9.96 -14.10 20.26
CA GLN A 313 9.69 -15.43 19.77
C GLN A 313 10.93 -15.98 19.08
N HIS A 314 11.29 -17.22 19.38
CA HIS A 314 12.37 -17.94 18.71
C HIS A 314 11.77 -19.12 17.94
N LEU A 315 12.08 -19.22 16.66
CA LEU A 315 11.55 -20.25 15.78
C LEU A 315 12.67 -21.05 15.14
N SER A 316 12.63 -22.37 15.31
CA SER A 316 13.62 -23.25 14.69
C SER A 316 13.48 -23.25 13.16
N PRO A 317 14.59 -23.31 12.40
CA PRO A 317 14.54 -23.40 10.95
C PRO A 317 13.72 -24.60 10.44
N ARG A 318 13.72 -25.70 11.20
CA ARG A 318 12.98 -26.92 10.86
C ARG A 318 11.48 -26.74 11.03
N ASP A 319 11.03 -26.12 12.12
CA ASP A 319 9.60 -25.85 12.34
C ASP A 319 9.06 -24.87 11.28
N LEU A 320 9.84 -23.83 10.97
CA LEU A 320 9.54 -22.91 9.88
C LEU A 320 9.39 -23.68 8.56
N ARG A 321 10.37 -24.52 8.21
CA ARG A 321 10.33 -25.30 6.97
C ARG A 321 9.11 -26.22 6.89
N LEU A 322 8.78 -26.91 7.99
CA LEU A 322 7.63 -27.81 8.09
C LEU A 322 6.29 -27.07 7.98
N ALA A 323 6.26 -25.82 8.44
CA ALA A 323 5.09 -24.95 8.37
C ALA A 323 4.96 -24.17 7.05
N CYS A 324 5.87 -24.38 6.08
CA CYS A 324 5.86 -23.67 4.81
C CYS A 324 4.53 -23.85 4.05
N ALA A 325 3.84 -22.74 3.77
CA ALA A 325 2.52 -22.72 3.12
C ALA A 325 2.57 -22.28 1.64
N CYS A 326 3.75 -22.31 1.00
CA CYS A 326 3.88 -21.95 -0.41
C CYS A 326 3.22 -23.00 -1.34
N ALA A 327 2.97 -22.62 -2.59
CA ALA A 327 2.36 -23.50 -3.59
C ALA A 327 3.19 -24.77 -3.92
N GLN A 328 4.49 -24.79 -3.59
CA GLN A 328 5.33 -26.01 -3.73
C GLN A 328 5.17 -26.98 -2.55
N CYS A 329 4.76 -26.48 -1.38
CA CYS A 329 4.66 -27.26 -0.14
C CYS A 329 3.21 -27.60 0.21
N ARG A 330 2.23 -26.89 -0.34
CA ARG A 330 0.81 -27.08 -0.08
C ARG A 330 0.00 -26.93 -1.36
N GLU A 331 -0.90 -27.87 -1.60
CA GLU A 331 -1.78 -27.83 -2.76
C GLU A 331 -2.90 -26.80 -2.52
N GLU A 332 -3.12 -25.92 -3.50
CA GLU A 332 -3.92 -24.69 -3.35
C GLU A 332 -5.42 -24.96 -3.16
N MET A 333 -5.96 -26.00 -3.81
CA MET A 333 -7.40 -26.27 -3.82
C MET A 333 -7.87 -27.09 -2.62
N THR A 334 -7.06 -28.04 -2.18
CA THR A 334 -7.38 -28.95 -1.07
C THR A 334 -6.72 -28.55 0.24
N GLY A 335 -5.68 -27.71 0.19
CA GLY A 335 -4.85 -27.40 1.34
C GLY A 335 -4.02 -28.60 1.83
N ALA A 336 -3.90 -29.66 1.04
CA ALA A 336 -3.11 -30.84 1.38
C ALA A 336 -1.62 -30.51 1.41
N GLN A 337 -0.92 -30.99 2.44
CA GLN A 337 0.51 -30.80 2.57
C GLN A 337 1.24 -31.71 1.58
N LEU A 338 1.98 -31.11 0.65
CA LEU A 338 2.82 -31.80 -0.33
C LEU A 338 4.22 -32.07 0.24
N LEU A 339 4.65 -31.25 1.20
CA LEU A 339 5.91 -31.46 1.93
C LEU A 339 5.85 -32.75 2.74
N ILE A 340 6.87 -33.60 2.57
CA ILE A 340 7.02 -34.83 3.34
C ILE A 340 7.94 -34.53 4.55
N PRO A 341 7.43 -34.57 5.80
CA PRO A 341 8.20 -34.17 6.99
C PRO A 341 9.53 -34.90 7.16
N ASP A 342 9.55 -36.20 6.88
CA ASP A 342 10.75 -37.05 7.03
C ASP A 342 11.87 -36.70 6.04
N ARG A 343 11.57 -35.94 4.98
CA ARG A 343 12.57 -35.47 4.01
C ARG A 343 13.19 -34.13 4.38
N VAL A 344 12.69 -33.45 5.42
CA VAL A 344 13.26 -32.19 5.90
C VAL A 344 14.48 -32.51 6.77
N PRO A 345 15.71 -32.10 6.37
CA PRO A 345 16.92 -32.37 7.14
C PRO A 345 16.82 -31.82 8.58
N LEU A 346 17.43 -32.53 9.53
CA LEU A 346 17.48 -32.10 10.93
C LEU A 346 18.38 -30.86 11.12
N ASP A 347 19.38 -30.71 10.27
CA ASP A 347 20.36 -29.61 10.26
C ASP A 347 19.99 -28.49 9.28
N ILE A 348 18.72 -28.42 8.86
CA ILE A 348 18.24 -27.39 7.95
C ILE A 348 18.48 -25.99 8.52
N ARG A 349 18.90 -25.07 7.66
CA ARG A 349 19.20 -23.67 8.01
C ARG A 349 18.43 -22.72 7.12
N ILE A 350 18.14 -21.54 7.63
CA ILE A 350 17.68 -20.41 6.81
C ILE A 350 18.93 -19.85 6.11
N THR A 351 18.83 -19.57 4.82
CA THR A 351 19.94 -19.00 4.03
C THR A 351 19.68 -17.55 3.68
N ARG A 352 18.41 -17.17 3.53
CA ARG A 352 17.98 -15.83 3.16
C ARG A 352 16.61 -15.52 3.74
N ILE A 353 16.41 -14.28 4.18
CA ILE A 353 15.12 -13.73 4.63
C ILE A 353 14.86 -12.45 3.85
N TRP A 354 13.64 -12.22 3.37
CA TRP A 354 13.28 -10.96 2.72
C TRP A 354 11.89 -10.50 3.13
N SER A 355 11.63 -9.20 3.05
CA SER A 355 10.30 -8.66 3.25
C SER A 355 9.39 -9.02 2.06
N VAL A 356 8.19 -9.51 2.33
CA VAL A 356 7.09 -9.58 1.38
C VAL A 356 6.05 -8.57 1.84
N GLY A 357 6.04 -7.39 1.21
CA GLY A 357 5.33 -6.22 1.71
C GLY A 357 5.69 -5.89 3.16
N ASN A 358 4.69 -5.51 3.96
CA ASN A 358 4.81 -5.24 5.41
C ASN A 358 4.15 -6.33 6.26
N TYR A 359 3.97 -7.53 5.70
CA TYR A 359 3.02 -8.50 6.25
C TYR A 359 3.55 -9.90 6.39
N ALA A 360 4.65 -10.21 5.70
CA ALA A 360 5.23 -11.53 5.68
C ALA A 360 6.74 -11.46 5.50
N LEU A 361 7.40 -12.52 5.96
CA LEU A 361 8.77 -12.83 5.60
C LEU A 361 8.76 -13.89 4.51
N GLY A 362 9.53 -13.65 3.46
CA GLY A 362 9.97 -14.70 2.59
C GLY A 362 11.25 -15.34 3.13
N MET A 363 11.39 -16.65 3.01
CA MET A 363 12.58 -17.36 3.48
C MET A 363 13.05 -18.42 2.48
N ALA A 364 14.37 -18.54 2.37
CA ALA A 364 15.04 -19.61 1.67
C ALA A 364 15.80 -20.50 2.65
N PHE A 365 15.95 -21.78 2.32
CA PHE A 365 16.49 -22.81 3.17
C PHE A 365 17.66 -23.55 2.51
N SER A 366 18.48 -24.22 3.33
CA SER A 366 19.65 -24.98 2.88
C SER A 366 19.31 -26.25 2.07
N ASP A 367 18.05 -26.70 2.07
CA ASP A 367 17.56 -27.79 1.22
C ASP A 367 17.27 -27.34 -0.23
N GLY A 368 17.55 -26.08 -0.56
CA GLY A 368 17.32 -25.48 -1.87
C GLY A 368 15.93 -24.87 -2.05
N HIS A 369 15.07 -24.91 -1.04
CA HIS A 369 13.76 -24.27 -1.10
C HIS A 369 13.87 -22.75 -0.97
N ASP A 370 13.27 -21.98 -1.89
CA ASP A 370 13.45 -20.52 -1.99
C ASP A 370 12.14 -19.71 -2.20
N THR A 371 10.99 -20.36 -2.05
CA THR A 371 9.66 -19.74 -2.26
C THR A 371 8.81 -19.67 -1.00
N GLY A 372 9.40 -19.92 0.18
CA GLY A 372 8.68 -19.89 1.45
C GLY A 372 8.15 -18.50 1.78
N ILE A 373 6.88 -18.39 2.14
CA ILE A 373 6.22 -17.14 2.56
C ILE A 373 5.51 -17.39 3.89
N TYR A 374 5.83 -16.57 4.88
CA TYR A 374 5.34 -16.68 6.24
C TYR A 374 4.72 -15.36 6.66
N THR A 375 3.39 -15.30 6.74
CA THR A 375 2.71 -14.09 7.24
C THR A 375 3.05 -13.87 8.71
N PHE A 376 3.14 -12.63 9.13
CA PHE A 376 3.39 -12.26 10.52
C PHE A 376 2.35 -12.89 11.46
N LYS A 377 1.09 -12.95 11.04
CA LYS A 377 0.04 -13.68 11.75
C LYS A 377 0.35 -15.18 11.89
N SER A 378 0.82 -15.83 10.83
CA SER A 378 1.20 -17.25 10.90
C SER A 378 2.39 -17.49 11.82
N LEU A 379 3.46 -16.68 11.70
CA LEU A 379 4.64 -16.73 12.56
C LEU A 379 4.22 -16.55 14.02
N ARG A 380 3.37 -15.56 14.29
CA ARG A 380 2.87 -15.27 15.64
C ARG A 380 2.11 -16.43 16.29
N THR A 381 1.46 -17.29 15.49
CA THR A 381 0.77 -18.48 16.00
C THR A 381 1.66 -19.70 16.20
N MET A 382 2.91 -19.68 15.71
CA MET A 382 3.85 -20.78 15.90
C MET A 382 4.34 -20.84 17.34
N ARG A 383 4.58 -22.04 17.87
CA ARG A 383 5.13 -22.20 19.21
C ARG A 383 6.60 -21.79 19.20
N SER A 384 6.99 -20.94 20.16
CA SER A 384 8.41 -20.62 20.38
C SER A 384 9.14 -21.89 20.79
N THR A 385 10.36 -22.06 20.31
CA THR A 385 11.27 -23.09 20.83
C THR A 385 11.63 -22.67 22.27
N GLU A 386 11.38 -23.55 23.25
CA GLU A 386 11.85 -23.30 24.62
C GLU A 386 13.38 -23.40 24.60
N LEU A 387 14.06 -22.30 24.91
CA LEU A 387 15.48 -22.34 25.24
C LEU A 387 15.58 -23.04 26.60
N GLU A 388 15.97 -24.31 26.62
CA GLU A 388 16.43 -24.94 27.86
C GLU A 388 17.71 -24.21 28.29
N ASP A 389 17.64 -23.45 29.38
CA ASP A 389 18.82 -22.89 30.04
C ASP A 389 19.75 -24.06 30.43
N VAL A 390 20.89 -24.18 29.74
CA VAL A 390 21.96 -25.16 30.05
C VAL A 390 22.92 -24.57 31.08
#